data_AF-A0A3B8HD89-F1
#
_entry.id   AF-A0A3B8HD89-F1
#
_cell.length_a   1.000
_cell.length_b   1.000
_cell.length_c   1.000
_cell.angle_alpha   90.00
_cell.angle_beta   90.00
_cell.angle_gamma   90.00
#
_symmetry.space_group_name_H-M   'P 1'
#
loop_
_entity.id
_entity.type
_entity.pdbx_description
1 polymer ?
#
loop_
_entity_poly.entity_id
_entity_poly.type
_entity_poly.pdbx_seq_one_letter_code
_entity_poly.pdbx_strand_id
1 'polypeptide(L)'
;MATQFPVETEQPRIQVSLPVGRHTLELVVEDSAGLRSAPDRVTISVVREAAGPNITDIDPKTGAPGGTVDAVITGANLDGASEVSFSGAGISAEIIRSRGSTQLLVRIAIDLRVATGDRSFSVVTPGGVAESPRHVVFTVARSFPTIEPTIVPTIRPTVLPTLE
;
A
#
# COMPACT_ATOMS: atom_id res chain seq x y z
N MET A 1 31.10 -16.55 -32.60
CA MET A 1 32.57 -16.60 -32.64
C MET A 1 33.02 -17.26 -31.36
N ALA A 2 33.77 -18.37 -31.46
CA ALA A 2 34.25 -19.10 -30.30
C ALA A 2 35.42 -18.34 -29.69
N THR A 3 35.34 -18.02 -28.39
CA THR A 3 36.46 -17.43 -27.65
C THR A 3 37.52 -18.50 -27.48
N GLN A 4 38.58 -18.45 -28.29
CA GLN A 4 39.74 -19.33 -28.14
C GLN A 4 40.59 -18.79 -26.98
N PHE A 5 40.82 -19.63 -25.98
CA PHE A 5 41.76 -19.36 -24.89
C PHE A 5 43.20 -19.70 -25.33
N PRO A 6 44.21 -18.95 -24.89
CA PRO A 6 44.16 -17.85 -23.90
C PRO A 6 43.81 -16.48 -24.52
N VAL A 7 43.15 -15.63 -23.73
CA VAL A 7 42.80 -14.25 -24.10
C VAL A 7 43.90 -13.31 -23.59
N GLU A 8 44.82 -12.88 -24.46
CA GLU A 8 45.79 -11.81 -24.13
C GLU A 8 45.10 -10.45 -24.26
N THR A 9 44.80 -9.81 -23.12
CA THR A 9 44.17 -8.49 -23.09
C THR A 9 44.53 -7.73 -21.82
N GLU A 10 44.82 -6.44 -21.95
CA GLU A 10 45.00 -5.53 -20.81
C GLU A 10 43.66 -5.00 -20.26
N GLN A 11 42.54 -5.30 -20.94
CA GLN A 11 41.19 -4.87 -20.56
C GLN A 11 40.18 -6.01 -20.69
N PRO A 12 40.31 -7.09 -19.90
CA PRO A 12 39.35 -8.19 -19.93
C PRO A 12 37.97 -7.68 -19.51
N ARG A 13 36.97 -7.86 -20.37
CA ARG A 13 35.57 -7.55 -20.08
C ARG A 13 34.71 -8.79 -20.28
N ILE A 14 33.94 -9.15 -19.27
CA ILE A 14 32.94 -10.22 -19.32
C ILE A 14 31.58 -9.58 -19.06
N GLN A 15 30.63 -9.79 -19.97
CA GLN A 15 29.24 -9.37 -19.80
C GLN A 15 28.37 -10.60 -19.66
N VAL A 16 27.68 -10.71 -18.53
CA VAL A 16 26.75 -11.80 -18.22
C VAL A 16 25.46 -11.21 -17.66
N SER A 17 24.32 -11.77 -18.07
CA SER A 17 23.02 -11.46 -17.48
C SER A 17 22.77 -12.42 -16.34
N LEU A 18 22.57 -11.90 -15.13
CA LEU A 18 22.33 -12.70 -13.93
C LEU A 18 20.85 -12.62 -13.54
N PRO A 19 20.20 -13.75 -13.18
CA PRO A 19 18.86 -13.74 -12.60
C PRO A 19 18.78 -12.93 -11.30
N VAL A 20 17.56 -12.59 -10.86
CA VAL A 20 17.35 -11.98 -9.53
C VAL A 20 17.87 -12.92 -8.45
N GLY A 21 18.63 -12.38 -7.50
CA GLY A 21 19.23 -13.15 -6.41
C GLY A 21 20.64 -12.73 -6.07
N ARG A 22 21.22 -13.41 -5.09
CA ARG A 22 22.60 -13.23 -4.68
C ARG A 22 23.49 -14.21 -5.46
N HIS A 23 24.46 -13.67 -6.18
CA HIS A 23 25.42 -14.43 -6.98
C HIS A 23 26.83 -14.21 -6.44
N THR A 24 27.65 -15.25 -6.49
CA THR A 24 29.09 -15.14 -6.24
C THR A 24 29.81 -15.51 -7.52
N LEU A 25 30.55 -14.56 -8.07
CA LEU A 25 31.44 -14.80 -9.20
C LEU A 25 32.84 -15.10 -8.65
N GLU A 26 33.46 -16.14 -9.19
CA GLU A 26 34.83 -16.51 -8.87
C GLU A 26 35.71 -16.29 -10.10
N LEU A 27 36.77 -15.51 -9.96
CA LEU A 27 37.80 -15.32 -10.96
C LEU A 27 38.99 -16.22 -10.63
N VAL A 28 39.34 -17.09 -11.57
CA VAL A 28 40.54 -17.94 -11.53
C VAL A 28 41.29 -17.73 -12.83
N VAL A 29 42.60 -17.50 -12.73
CA VAL A 29 43.49 -17.40 -13.89
C VAL A 29 44.37 -18.64 -13.95
N GLU A 30 44.57 -19.19 -15.14
CA GLU A 30 45.49 -20.28 -15.43
C GLU A 30 46.60 -19.77 -16.37
N ASP A 31 47.86 -20.07 -16.07
CA ASP A 31 48.99 -19.71 -16.92
C ASP A 31 49.26 -20.75 -18.02
N SER A 32 50.22 -20.48 -18.91
CA SER A 32 50.60 -21.40 -19.99
C SER A 32 51.26 -22.70 -19.52
N ALA A 33 51.67 -22.77 -18.25
CA ALA A 33 52.16 -23.97 -17.59
C ALA A 33 51.04 -24.77 -16.90
N GLY A 34 49.79 -24.29 -16.94
CA GLY A 34 48.62 -24.92 -16.34
C GLY A 34 48.46 -24.63 -14.84
N LEU A 35 49.23 -23.70 -14.26
CA LEU A 35 49.11 -23.34 -12.85
C LEU A 35 47.95 -22.35 -12.66
N ARG A 36 47.10 -22.63 -11.66
CA ARG A 36 45.91 -21.82 -11.35
C ARG A 36 46.14 -20.90 -10.16
N SER A 37 45.61 -19.68 -10.23
CA SER A 37 45.51 -18.78 -9.09
C SER A 37 44.52 -19.30 -8.03
N ALA A 38 44.60 -18.77 -6.81
CA ALA A 38 43.48 -18.87 -5.88
C ALA A 38 42.25 -18.12 -6.44
N PRO A 39 41.01 -18.54 -6.12
CA PRO A 39 39.81 -17.84 -6.56
C PRO A 39 39.68 -16.46 -5.90
N ASP A 40 39.51 -15.41 -6.71
CA ASP A 40 39.03 -14.11 -6.24
C ASP A 40 37.50 -14.04 -6.34
N ARG A 41 36.82 -13.51 -5.32
CA ARG A 41 35.36 -13.61 -5.17
C ARG A 41 34.69 -12.25 -5.17
N VAL A 42 33.67 -12.10 -6.01
CA VAL A 42 32.78 -10.94 -6.01
C VAL A 42 31.35 -11.38 -5.76
N THR A 43 30.71 -10.83 -4.74
CA THR A 43 29.27 -11.01 -4.51
C THR A 43 28.49 -9.91 -5.20
N ILE A 44 27.50 -10.29 -6.01
CA ILE A 44 26.58 -9.39 -6.69
C ILE A 44 25.16 -9.72 -6.23
N SER A 45 24.42 -8.71 -5.79
CA SER A 45 22.99 -8.83 -5.50
C SER A 45 22.19 -8.18 -6.61
N VAL A 46 21.46 -8.98 -7.36
CA VAL A 46 20.52 -8.49 -8.39
C VAL A 46 19.14 -8.47 -7.77
N VAL A 47 18.53 -7.30 -7.69
CA VAL A 47 17.16 -7.12 -7.17
C VAL A 47 16.19 -6.83 -8.31
N ARG A 48 14.96 -7.30 -8.18
CA ARG A 48 13.86 -6.88 -9.06
C ARG A 48 13.33 -5.55 -8.54
N GLU A 49 13.30 -4.55 -9.39
CA GLU A 49 12.60 -3.30 -9.10
C GLU A 49 11.10 -3.57 -9.07
N ALA A 50 10.47 -3.31 -7.93
CA ALA A 50 9.02 -3.44 -7.78
C ALA A 50 8.35 -2.17 -8.31
N ALA A 51 7.26 -2.34 -9.07
CA ALA A 51 6.51 -1.21 -9.57
C ALA A 51 5.90 -0.41 -8.40
N GLY A 52 5.92 0.92 -8.51
CA GLY A 52 5.39 1.79 -7.47
C GLY A 52 3.90 1.54 -7.20
N PRO A 53 3.44 1.72 -5.95
CA PRO A 53 2.03 1.63 -5.62
C PRO A 53 1.23 2.72 -6.36
N ASN A 54 -0.03 2.43 -6.66
CA ASN A 54 -0.98 3.40 -7.20
C ASN A 54 -2.31 3.27 -6.46
N ILE A 55 -2.83 4.37 -5.94
CA ILE A 55 -4.08 4.43 -5.18
C ILE A 55 -5.17 5.00 -6.08
N THR A 56 -6.30 4.30 -6.18
CA THR A 56 -7.43 4.73 -7.01
C THR A 56 -8.70 4.98 -6.21
N ASP A 57 -8.87 4.34 -5.04
CA ASP A 57 -10.04 4.58 -4.20
C ASP A 57 -9.82 4.19 -2.74
N ILE A 58 -10.71 4.68 -1.87
CA ILE A 58 -10.87 4.22 -0.48
C ILE A 58 -12.36 4.13 -0.16
N ASP A 59 -12.82 3.05 0.46
CA ASP A 59 -14.23 2.88 0.84
C ASP A 59 -14.38 2.17 2.20
N PRO A 60 -15.16 2.69 3.16
CA PRO A 60 -15.87 3.98 3.10
C PRO A 60 -14.92 5.18 3.12
N LYS A 61 -15.38 6.29 2.53
CA LYS A 61 -14.63 7.56 2.43
C LYS A 61 -14.75 8.44 3.66
N THR A 62 -15.51 8.04 4.67
CA THR A 62 -15.83 8.91 5.80
C THR A 62 -15.75 8.19 7.14
N GLY A 63 -15.46 8.96 8.19
CA GLY A 63 -15.49 8.50 9.57
C GLY A 63 -15.75 9.64 10.54
N ALA A 64 -16.30 9.31 11.71
CA ALA A 64 -16.59 10.28 12.76
C ALA A 64 -15.45 10.37 13.79
N PRO A 65 -15.18 11.55 14.38
CA PRO A 65 -14.26 11.69 15.51
C PRO A 65 -14.63 10.73 16.66
N GLY A 66 -13.65 10.04 17.22
CA GLY A 66 -13.84 9.03 18.26
C GLY A 66 -14.30 7.66 17.75
N GLY A 67 -14.44 7.52 16.43
CA GLY A 67 -14.86 6.27 15.78
C GLY A 67 -13.69 5.44 15.24
N THR A 68 -14.04 4.19 14.91
CA THR A 68 -13.18 3.26 14.17
C THR A 68 -13.88 2.84 12.89
N VAL A 69 -13.17 2.85 11.77
CA VAL A 69 -13.69 2.54 10.44
C VAL A 69 -12.81 1.50 9.77
N ASP A 70 -13.39 0.35 9.39
CA ASP A 70 -12.71 -0.61 8.53
C ASP A 70 -12.94 -0.20 7.07
N ALA A 71 -11.86 0.14 6.36
CA ALA A 71 -11.89 0.65 5.00
C ALA A 71 -11.01 -0.16 4.05
N VAL A 72 -11.39 -0.21 2.78
CA VAL A 72 -10.66 -0.87 1.71
C VAL A 72 -10.06 0.20 0.81
N ILE A 73 -8.73 0.24 0.76
CA ILE A 73 -7.98 1.01 -0.24
C ILE A 73 -7.84 0.14 -1.48
N THR A 74 -8.24 0.67 -2.64
CA THR A 74 -8.16 0.00 -3.94
C THR A 74 -7.11 0.66 -4.82
N GLY A 75 -6.40 -0.13 -5.63
CA GLY A 75 -5.31 0.36 -6.46
C GLY A 75 -4.54 -0.71 -7.22
N ALA A 76 -3.24 -0.49 -7.40
CA ALA A 76 -2.29 -1.42 -7.99
C ALA A 76 -0.96 -1.44 -7.20
N ASN A 77 -0.26 -2.57 -7.25
CA ASN A 77 1.02 -2.81 -6.55
C ASN A 77 0.97 -2.51 -5.04
N LEU A 78 -0.16 -2.85 -4.41
CA LEU A 78 -0.40 -2.69 -2.96
C LEU A 78 0.04 -3.91 -2.14
N ASP A 79 0.58 -4.95 -2.78
CA ASP A 79 1.10 -6.12 -2.10
C ASP A 79 2.34 -5.77 -1.27
N GLY A 80 2.46 -6.40 -0.10
CA GLY A 80 3.54 -6.12 0.85
C GLY A 80 3.46 -4.74 1.52
N ALA A 81 2.33 -4.02 1.43
CA ALA A 81 2.15 -2.75 2.10
C ALA A 81 2.48 -2.87 3.60
N SER A 82 3.36 -1.98 4.07
CA SER A 82 3.88 -2.00 5.44
C SER A 82 3.36 -0.86 6.30
N GLU A 83 2.91 0.22 5.68
CA GLU A 83 2.43 1.42 6.38
C GLU A 83 1.33 2.12 5.59
N VAL A 84 0.34 2.64 6.33
CA VAL A 84 -0.64 3.60 5.82
C VAL A 84 -0.69 4.76 6.80
N SER A 85 -0.52 5.97 6.28
CA SER A 85 -0.41 7.19 7.10
C SER A 85 -1.36 8.26 6.59
N PHE A 86 -2.15 8.85 7.49
CA PHE A 86 -3.09 9.92 7.18
C PHE A 86 -2.49 11.29 7.53
N SER A 87 -2.87 12.30 6.75
CA SER A 87 -2.53 13.69 7.07
C SER A 87 -3.23 14.16 8.35
N GLY A 88 -2.54 14.97 9.16
CA GLY A 88 -3.05 15.48 10.43
C GLY A 88 -2.85 14.51 11.60
N ALA A 89 -2.80 15.05 12.82
CA ALA A 89 -2.61 14.26 14.03
C ALA A 89 -3.93 13.63 14.51
N GLY A 90 -3.81 12.48 15.20
CA GLY A 90 -4.94 11.78 15.82
C GLY A 90 -5.71 10.84 14.89
N ILE A 91 -5.17 10.50 13.72
CA ILE A 91 -5.68 9.45 12.86
C ILE A 91 -4.59 8.40 12.71
N SER A 92 -4.90 7.16 13.04
CA SER A 92 -3.99 6.02 12.88
C SER A 92 -4.63 4.96 12.01
N ALA A 93 -3.82 4.28 11.20
CA ALA A 93 -4.26 3.16 10.39
C ALA A 93 -3.49 1.89 10.74
N GLU A 94 -4.22 0.80 10.88
CA GLU A 94 -3.69 -0.55 11.03
C GLU A 94 -3.98 -1.33 9.75
N ILE A 95 -2.95 -1.92 9.15
CA ILE A 95 -3.14 -2.82 8.00
C ILE A 95 -3.63 -4.16 8.52
N ILE A 96 -4.87 -4.52 8.20
CA ILE A 96 -5.47 -5.79 8.62
C ILE A 96 -5.03 -6.92 7.70
N ARG A 97 -5.06 -6.68 6.38
CA ARG A 97 -4.59 -7.62 5.35
C ARG A 97 -4.51 -6.96 3.98
N SER A 98 -3.63 -7.45 3.12
CA SER A 98 -3.70 -7.24 1.67
C SER A 98 -4.48 -8.38 1.00
N ARG A 99 -5.17 -8.07 -0.10
CA ARG A 99 -5.83 -9.03 -0.98
C ARG A 99 -5.22 -8.88 -2.37
N GLY A 100 -4.13 -9.62 -2.58
CA GLY A 100 -3.30 -9.45 -3.78
C GLY A 100 -2.69 -8.05 -3.86
N SER A 101 -2.43 -7.59 -5.07
CA SER A 101 -1.81 -6.29 -5.34
C SER A 101 -2.81 -5.14 -5.54
N THR A 102 -4.12 -5.39 -5.43
CA THR A 102 -5.16 -4.42 -5.81
C THR A 102 -6.03 -3.92 -4.67
N GLN A 103 -6.00 -4.58 -3.51
CA GLN A 103 -6.85 -4.24 -2.36
C GLN A 103 -6.08 -4.33 -1.05
N LEU A 104 -6.23 -3.32 -0.21
CA LEU A 104 -5.65 -3.26 1.13
C LEU A 104 -6.76 -2.94 2.14
N LEU A 105 -7.06 -3.88 3.03
CA LEU A 105 -7.99 -3.65 4.12
C LEU A 105 -7.24 -3.01 5.28
N VAL A 106 -7.70 -1.83 5.68
CA VAL A 106 -7.16 -1.06 6.80
C VAL A 106 -8.24 -0.79 7.84
N ARG A 107 -7.83 -0.69 9.10
CA ARG A 107 -8.65 -0.20 10.20
C ARG A 107 -8.15 1.18 10.59
N ILE A 108 -9.03 2.17 10.48
CA ILE A 108 -8.75 3.56 10.74
C ILE A 108 -9.35 3.90 12.10
N ALA A 109 -8.52 4.32 13.05
CA ALA A 109 -8.97 4.87 14.32
C ALA A 109 -8.81 6.39 14.30
N ILE A 110 -9.86 7.10 14.74
CA ILE A 110 -9.93 8.57 14.72
C ILE A 110 -10.12 9.05 16.15
N ASP A 111 -9.19 9.85 16.66
CA ASP A 111 -9.30 10.42 18.00
C ASP A 111 -10.53 11.34 18.10
N LEU A 112 -11.08 11.43 19.31
CA LEU A 112 -12.30 12.21 19.59
C LEU A 112 -12.18 13.70 19.24
N ARG A 113 -10.96 14.24 19.26
CA ARG A 113 -10.68 15.67 19.05
C ARG A 113 -10.13 15.99 17.66
N VAL A 114 -10.11 15.02 16.73
CA VAL A 114 -9.70 15.28 15.35
C VAL A 114 -10.66 16.29 14.72
N ALA A 115 -10.09 17.35 14.15
CA ALA A 115 -10.87 18.32 13.41
C ALA A 115 -11.55 17.66 12.20
N THR A 116 -12.75 18.09 11.87
CA THR A 116 -13.43 17.64 10.64
C THR A 116 -12.71 18.16 9.40
N GLY A 117 -12.82 17.42 8.30
CA GLY A 117 -12.26 17.80 7.00
C GLY A 117 -11.62 16.64 6.26
N ASP A 118 -11.18 16.92 5.05
CA ASP A 118 -10.53 15.94 4.17
C ASP A 118 -9.11 15.63 4.63
N ARG A 119 -8.75 14.36 4.48
CA ARG A 119 -7.46 13.80 4.83
C ARG A 119 -6.92 13.07 3.61
N SER A 120 -5.79 13.54 3.10
CA SER A 120 -4.95 12.73 2.22
C SER A 120 -4.28 11.63 3.04
N PHE A 121 -3.84 10.57 2.37
CA PHE A 121 -3.12 9.47 2.98
C PHE A 121 -2.06 8.91 2.03
N SER A 122 -1.08 8.22 2.58
CA SER A 122 -0.03 7.55 1.83
C SER A 122 0.02 6.06 2.17
N VAL A 123 0.53 5.27 1.23
CA VAL A 123 0.78 3.83 1.39
C VAL A 123 2.23 3.54 1.03
N VAL A 124 2.92 2.83 1.92
CA VAL A 124 4.30 2.37 1.70
C VAL A 124 4.28 0.89 1.34
N THR A 125 4.91 0.54 0.22
CA THR A 125 5.12 -0.83 -0.25
C THR A 125 6.59 -1.06 -0.62
N PRO A 126 7.02 -2.31 -0.89
CA PRO A 126 8.37 -2.58 -1.39
C PRO A 126 8.69 -1.89 -2.72
N GLY A 127 7.67 -1.51 -3.48
CA GLY A 127 7.80 -0.73 -4.73
C GLY A 127 7.93 0.78 -4.54
N GLY A 128 7.81 1.29 -3.30
CA GLY A 128 7.93 2.70 -2.97
C GLY A 128 6.73 3.25 -2.22
N VAL A 129 6.48 4.56 -2.35
CA VAL A 129 5.42 5.28 -1.63
C VAL A 129 4.44 5.87 -2.63
N ALA A 130 3.14 5.72 -2.37
CA ALA A 130 2.07 6.39 -3.10
C ALA A 130 1.31 7.34 -2.19
N GLU A 131 1.08 8.56 -2.66
CA GLU A 131 0.14 9.51 -2.07
C GLU A 131 -1.23 9.36 -2.73
N SER A 132 -2.29 9.47 -1.92
CA SER A 132 -3.67 9.45 -2.41
C SER A 132 -3.92 10.62 -3.38
N PRO A 133 -4.52 10.39 -4.56
CA PRO A 133 -4.91 11.48 -5.45
C PRO A 133 -5.86 12.48 -4.78
N ARG A 134 -5.87 13.74 -5.24
CA ARG A 134 -6.72 14.80 -4.66
C ARG A 134 -8.22 14.50 -4.59
N HIS A 135 -8.72 13.60 -5.44
CA HIS A 135 -10.12 13.18 -5.48
C HIS A 135 -10.40 11.89 -4.66
N VAL A 136 -9.35 11.26 -4.13
CA VAL A 136 -9.42 10.09 -3.26
C VAL A 136 -8.96 10.54 -1.88
N VAL A 137 -9.91 11.02 -1.08
CA VAL A 137 -9.66 11.52 0.27
C VAL A 137 -10.54 10.78 1.26
N PHE A 138 -10.08 10.72 2.50
CA PHE A 138 -10.88 10.27 3.62
C PHE A 138 -11.37 11.50 4.39
N THR A 139 -12.68 11.66 4.55
CA THR A 139 -13.28 12.82 5.20
C THR A 139 -13.67 12.49 6.63
N VAL A 140 -13.08 13.20 7.58
CA VAL A 140 -13.56 13.19 8.97
C VAL A 140 -14.78 14.09 9.06
N ALA A 141 -15.96 13.51 9.27
CA ALA A 141 -17.23 14.22 9.32
C ALA A 141 -17.98 13.88 10.61
N ARG A 142 -18.68 14.85 11.20
CA ARG A 142 -19.56 14.56 12.34
C ARG A 142 -20.72 13.68 11.88
N SER A 143 -21.03 12.65 12.65
CA SER A 143 -22.28 11.91 12.48
C SER A 143 -23.44 12.83 12.87
N PHE A 144 -24.31 13.18 11.92
CA PHE A 144 -25.59 13.79 12.25
C PHE A 144 -26.53 12.68 12.73
N PRO A 145 -27.17 12.80 13.91
CA PRO A 145 -28.25 11.89 14.27
C PRO A 145 -29.43 12.13 13.33
N THR A 146 -29.81 11.13 12.53
CA THR A 146 -31.09 11.16 11.82
C THR A 146 -32.19 10.95 12.85
N ILE A 147 -32.91 12.02 13.20
CA ILE A 147 -34.18 11.88 13.94
C ILE A 147 -35.22 11.48 12.90
N GLU A 148 -35.66 10.22 12.91
CA GLU A 148 -36.82 9.79 12.14
C GLU A 148 -38.08 10.23 12.90
N PRO A 149 -38.88 11.19 12.38
CA PRO A 149 -40.10 11.59 13.07
C PRO A 149 -41.10 10.43 13.06
N THR A 150 -41.35 9.82 14.22
CA THR A 150 -42.48 8.88 14.36
C THR A 150 -43.77 9.69 14.40
N ILE A 151 -44.56 9.65 13.32
CA ILE A 151 -45.91 10.19 13.33
C ILE A 151 -46.78 9.21 14.12
N VAL A 152 -47.17 9.57 15.34
CA VAL A 152 -48.19 8.83 16.09
C VAL A 152 -49.56 9.40 15.70
N PRO A 153 -50.41 8.68 14.93
CA PRO A 153 -51.73 9.16 14.60
C PRO A 153 -52.59 9.26 15.87
N THR A 154 -52.99 10.48 16.24
CA THR A 154 -53.99 10.68 17.30
C THR A 154 -55.38 10.64 16.67
N ILE A 155 -56.11 9.54 16.88
CA ILE A 155 -57.54 9.50 16.59
C ILE A 155 -58.28 10.39 17.59
N ARG A 156 -58.91 11.48 17.12
CA ARG A 156 -59.91 12.21 17.91
C ARG A 156 -61.22 11.42 17.88
N PRO A 157 -61.81 11.03 19.01
CA PRO A 157 -63.14 10.42 19.02
C PRO A 157 -64.16 11.46 18.54
N THR A 158 -64.83 11.18 17.42
CA THR A 158 -66.00 11.94 16.99
C THR A 158 -67.17 11.51 17.87
N VAL A 159 -67.69 12.42 18.70
CA VAL A 159 -68.94 12.17 19.44
C VAL A 159 -70.08 12.20 18.44
N LEU A 160 -70.80 11.08 18.30
CA LEU A 160 -71.97 10.99 17.44
C LEU A 160 -73.14 11.75 18.10
N PRO A 161 -73.84 12.65 17.41
CA PRO A 161 -75.00 13.32 17.98
C PRO A 161 -76.10 12.29 18.26
N THR A 162 -76.61 12.28 19.50
CA THR A 162 -77.80 11.50 19.87
C THR A 162 -79.01 12.17 19.25
N LEU A 163 -79.79 11.42 18.48
CA LEU A 163 -81.09 11.90 17.99
C LEU A 163 -82.08 11.82 19.15
N GLU A 164 -82.61 12.98 19.57
CA GLU A 164 -83.85 13.06 20.38
C GLU A 164 -85.09 13.01 19.47
#